data_AF-A6GF83-F1
#
_entry.id   AF-A6GF83-F1
#
_cell.length_a   1.000
_cell.length_b   1.000
_cell.length_c   1.000
_cell.angle_alpha   90.00
_cell.angle_beta   90.00
_cell.angle_gamma   90.00
#
_symmetry.space_group_name_H-M   'P 1'
#
loop_
_entity.id
_entity.type
_entity.pdbx_description
1 polymer ?
#
loop_
_entity_poly.entity_id
_entity_poly.type
_entity_poly.pdbx_seq_one_letter_code
_entity_poly.pdbx_strand_id
1 'polypeptide(L)'
;MRLQFSALFATAFALTLTACPSDDGGSDSDTVADTETTEDTTTDDDVGDETTTTETTSSCEPGTFNCECDNGMCADGLECVDNVCEFPEPMETTTDGGGNEGMCGWSAQAGFYDCNQAGEDPGGTNPIECPEGEYITGGPCPEGLTFEGCCFDDDLWWCEGGAVAGIDCGQDGPDMDEEGGTDMGMDTGTETGMDTGTETDTGGLDTGTETDTGGLDTTGG
;
A
#
# COMPACT_ATOMS: atom_id res chain seq x y z
N MET A 1 23.67 -34.94 -43.79
CA MET A 1 23.18 -33.91 -44.74
C MET A 1 21.66 -33.98 -44.84
N ARG A 2 20.94 -33.13 -44.10
CA ARG A 2 19.65 -32.54 -44.51
C ARG A 2 19.54 -31.19 -43.80
N LEU A 3 19.86 -30.13 -44.54
CA LEU A 3 19.52 -28.77 -44.18
C LEU A 3 18.01 -28.61 -44.38
N GLN A 4 17.29 -28.13 -43.37
CA GLN A 4 15.99 -27.50 -43.59
C GLN A 4 16.02 -26.08 -43.03
N PHE A 5 16.14 -25.15 -43.97
CA PHE A 5 15.73 -23.75 -43.88
C PHE A 5 14.23 -23.69 -43.60
N SER A 6 13.79 -22.84 -42.68
CA SER A 6 12.45 -22.24 -42.72
C SER A 6 12.41 -20.92 -41.95
N ALA A 7 12.35 -19.85 -42.75
CA ALA A 7 11.65 -18.59 -42.54
C ALA A 7 11.86 -17.82 -41.23
N LEU A 8 12.85 -16.92 -41.27
CA LEU A 8 12.79 -15.63 -40.58
C LEU A 8 11.59 -14.82 -41.11
N PHE A 9 10.50 -14.78 -40.35
CA PHE A 9 9.49 -13.71 -40.48
C PHE A 9 9.95 -12.53 -39.62
N ALA A 10 10.73 -11.64 -40.22
CA ALA A 10 11.01 -10.33 -39.65
C ALA A 10 9.80 -9.42 -39.91
N THR A 11 8.81 -9.47 -39.02
CA THR A 11 7.69 -8.54 -39.03
C THR A 11 8.19 -7.22 -38.43
N ALA A 12 8.64 -6.31 -39.29
CA ALA A 12 8.98 -4.95 -38.91
C ALA A 12 7.69 -4.22 -38.50
N PHE A 13 7.41 -4.19 -37.20
CA PHE A 13 6.34 -3.38 -36.62
C PHE A 13 6.86 -1.95 -36.51
N ALA A 14 6.51 -1.12 -37.49
CA ALA A 14 6.79 0.31 -37.43
C ALA A 14 5.81 0.96 -36.44
N LEU A 15 6.25 1.10 -35.18
CA LEU A 15 5.57 1.94 -34.19
C LEU A 15 5.61 3.39 -34.68
N THR A 16 4.46 3.85 -35.15
CA THR A 16 4.23 5.25 -35.46
C THR A 16 3.98 5.95 -34.13
N LEU A 17 4.97 6.68 -33.62
CA LEU A 17 4.80 7.56 -32.47
C LEU A 17 3.82 8.68 -32.85
N THR A 18 2.54 8.50 -32.52
CA THR A 18 1.59 9.60 -32.46
C THR A 18 1.91 10.38 -31.19
N ALA A 19 2.45 11.58 -31.36
CA ALA A 19 2.61 12.54 -30.28
C ALA A 19 1.24 12.84 -29.66
N CYS A 20 1.06 12.54 -28.37
CA CYS A 20 -0.09 13.00 -27.63
C CYS A 20 -0.02 14.54 -27.49
N PRO A 21 -1.11 15.28 -27.77
CA PRO A 21 -1.18 16.68 -27.41
C PRO A 21 -1.14 16.81 -25.88
N SER A 22 -0.32 17.74 -25.39
CA SER A 22 -0.33 18.18 -24.01
C SER A 22 -1.69 18.83 -23.71
N ASP A 23 -2.51 18.17 -22.90
CA ASP A 23 -3.74 18.74 -22.33
C ASP A 23 -3.38 19.40 -20.99
N ASP A 24 -3.05 20.69 -21.07
CA ASP A 24 -3.13 21.65 -19.97
C ASP A 24 -4.61 21.90 -19.67
N GLY A 25 -5.16 21.21 -18.68
CA GLY A 25 -6.57 21.30 -18.31
C GLY A 25 -6.76 21.24 -16.81
N GLY A 26 -6.45 22.35 -16.13
CA GLY A 26 -6.85 22.57 -14.74
C GLY A 26 -8.37 22.43 -14.60
N SER A 27 -8.78 21.66 -13.59
CA SER A 27 -10.18 21.56 -13.21
C SER A 27 -10.26 21.70 -11.69
N ASP A 28 -10.44 22.94 -11.27
CA ASP A 28 -10.90 23.30 -9.94
C ASP A 28 -12.22 22.57 -9.67
N SER A 29 -12.28 21.83 -8.56
CA SER A 29 -13.53 21.27 -8.07
C SER A 29 -13.65 21.54 -6.58
N ASP A 30 -14.14 22.75 -6.28
CA ASP A 30 -14.70 23.12 -5.00
C ASP A 30 -15.75 22.10 -4.56
N THR A 31 -15.56 21.48 -3.40
CA THR A 31 -16.66 20.86 -2.65
C THR A 31 -16.64 21.41 -1.23
N VAL A 32 -17.36 22.52 -1.07
CA VAL A 32 -17.86 22.98 0.22
C VAL A 32 -19.11 22.17 0.58
N ALA A 33 -19.18 21.66 1.80
CA ALA A 33 -20.32 21.83 2.71
C ALA A 33 -20.13 20.96 3.96
N ASP A 34 -20.08 21.66 5.09
CA ASP A 34 -20.26 21.22 6.48
C ASP A 34 -21.36 20.17 6.67
N THR A 35 -21.33 19.46 7.81
CA THR A 35 -22.38 19.51 8.85
C THR A 35 -22.15 18.43 9.91
N GLU A 36 -21.62 18.86 11.05
CA GLU A 36 -22.13 18.63 12.41
C GLU A 36 -22.35 17.20 12.96
N THR A 37 -21.92 17.05 14.22
CA THR A 37 -22.70 16.45 15.33
C THR A 37 -22.60 14.94 15.59
N THR A 38 -21.82 14.64 16.65
CA THR A 38 -22.26 13.97 17.89
C THR A 38 -22.56 12.47 17.80
N GLU A 39 -21.83 11.63 18.53
CA GLU A 39 -22.19 11.17 19.88
C GLU A 39 -21.16 10.17 20.41
N ASP A 40 -20.64 10.49 21.60
CA ASP A 40 -20.14 9.55 22.60
C ASP A 40 -21.04 8.31 22.66
N THR A 41 -20.46 7.12 22.46
CA THR A 41 -21.09 5.88 22.92
C THR A 41 -20.04 5.07 23.68
N THR A 42 -19.89 5.40 24.97
CA THR A 42 -19.45 4.43 25.97
C THR A 42 -20.49 3.32 26.05
N THR A 43 -20.12 2.10 25.73
CA THR A 43 -20.85 0.91 26.21
C THR A 43 -19.81 -0.10 26.65
N ASP A 44 -19.52 -0.04 27.95
CA ASP A 44 -19.26 -1.23 28.76
C ASP A 44 -20.35 -2.26 28.46
N ASP A 45 -19.97 -3.50 28.09
CA ASP A 45 -20.71 -4.69 28.51
C ASP A 45 -19.82 -5.93 28.35
N ASP A 46 -19.21 -6.25 29.49
CA ASP A 46 -18.92 -7.58 30.00
C ASP A 46 -20.06 -8.57 29.64
N VAL A 47 -19.81 -9.48 28.70
CA VAL A 47 -20.58 -10.73 28.60
C VAL A 47 -19.59 -11.84 28.28
N GLY A 48 -19.25 -12.60 29.32
CA GLY A 48 -18.61 -13.89 29.17
C GLY A 48 -19.45 -14.78 28.26
N ASP A 49 -18.85 -15.24 27.17
CA ASP A 49 -19.45 -16.27 26.33
C ASP A 49 -18.87 -17.63 26.72
N GLU A 50 -19.78 -18.38 27.32
CA GLU A 50 -19.69 -19.74 27.79
C GLU A 50 -18.93 -20.66 26.82
N THR A 51 -17.80 -21.19 27.30
CA THR A 51 -17.10 -22.33 26.72
C THR A 51 -18.08 -23.51 26.64
N THR A 52 -18.76 -23.65 25.52
CA THR A 52 -19.66 -24.76 25.24
C THR A 52 -18.84 -25.96 24.81
N THR A 53 -18.19 -26.61 25.78
CA THR A 53 -17.59 -27.93 25.62
C THR A 53 -18.72 -28.94 25.47
N THR A 54 -19.23 -29.10 24.25
CA THR A 54 -20.11 -30.21 23.93
C THR A 54 -19.25 -31.45 23.78
N GLU A 55 -19.00 -32.13 24.91
CA GLU A 55 -18.48 -33.50 24.93
C GLU A 55 -19.50 -34.44 24.30
N THR A 56 -19.57 -34.44 22.98
CA THR A 56 -20.18 -35.55 22.24
C THR A 56 -19.12 -36.64 22.13
N THR A 57 -18.94 -37.42 23.20
CA THR A 57 -18.16 -38.67 23.18
C THR A 57 -18.91 -39.76 22.41
N SER A 58 -19.36 -39.43 21.19
CA SER A 58 -19.95 -40.38 20.26
C SER A 58 -18.81 -41.02 19.49
N SER A 59 -18.30 -42.14 20.02
CA SER A 59 -17.62 -43.22 19.29
C SER A 59 -16.95 -42.80 17.99
N CYS A 60 -15.98 -41.90 18.07
CA CYS A 60 -15.29 -41.48 16.88
C CYS A 60 -14.20 -42.49 16.54
N GLU A 61 -14.05 -42.80 15.25
CA GLU A 61 -12.96 -43.63 14.77
C GLU A 61 -11.64 -42.85 14.90
N PRO A 62 -10.63 -43.35 15.66
CA PRO A 62 -9.35 -42.68 15.78
C PRO A 62 -8.75 -42.32 14.41
N GLY A 63 -8.15 -41.14 14.30
CA GLY A 63 -7.62 -40.62 13.05
C GLY A 63 -8.61 -39.80 12.21
N THR A 64 -9.87 -39.65 12.61
CA THR A 64 -10.86 -38.83 11.87
C THR A 64 -11.08 -37.45 12.51
N PHE A 65 -11.67 -36.51 11.77
CA PHE A 65 -11.81 -35.10 12.18
C PHE A 65 -12.47 -34.96 13.56
N ASN A 66 -11.83 -34.19 14.44
CA ASN A 66 -12.22 -33.92 15.82
C ASN A 66 -12.13 -35.14 16.77
N CYS A 67 -11.18 -36.04 16.50
CA CYS A 67 -11.03 -37.30 17.24
C CYS A 67 -9.57 -37.61 17.55
N GLU A 68 -9.34 -38.52 18.51
CA GLU A 68 -7.98 -38.88 18.92
C GLU A 68 -7.15 -39.40 17.74
N CYS A 69 -5.88 -39.01 17.69
CA CYS A 69 -4.97 -39.45 16.65
C CYS A 69 -4.71 -40.97 16.72
N ASP A 70 -4.69 -41.65 15.58
CA ASP A 70 -4.31 -43.08 15.52
C ASP A 70 -2.79 -43.21 15.40
N ASN A 71 -2.11 -43.53 16.51
CA ASN A 71 -0.64 -43.62 16.58
C ASN A 71 0.07 -42.33 16.10
N GLY A 72 -0.53 -41.17 16.38
CA GLY A 72 -0.02 -39.86 15.95
C GLY A 72 -0.26 -39.54 14.48
N MET A 73 -1.13 -40.30 13.80
CA MET A 73 -1.55 -40.04 12.43
C MET A 73 -3.05 -39.74 12.35
N CYS A 74 -3.41 -38.93 11.36
CA CYS A 74 -4.79 -38.60 11.00
C CYS A 74 -5.07 -39.02 9.55
N ALA A 75 -6.34 -39.04 9.16
CA ALA A 75 -6.77 -39.29 7.80
C ALA A 75 -6.18 -38.24 6.83
N ASP A 76 -6.14 -38.58 5.54
CA ASP A 76 -5.59 -37.70 4.51
C ASP A 76 -6.16 -36.26 4.59
N GLY A 77 -5.26 -35.28 4.74
CA GLY A 77 -5.61 -33.86 4.82
C GLY A 77 -5.89 -33.32 6.22
N LEU A 78 -5.66 -34.11 7.28
CA LEU A 78 -5.72 -33.69 8.68
C LEU A 78 -4.34 -33.82 9.33
N GLU A 79 -4.06 -32.99 10.33
CA GLU A 79 -2.88 -33.11 11.17
C GLU A 79 -3.25 -33.38 12.63
N CYS A 80 -2.33 -34.01 13.36
CA CYS A 80 -2.51 -34.35 14.76
C CYS A 80 -2.00 -33.20 15.64
N VAL A 81 -2.90 -32.35 16.13
CA VAL A 81 -2.61 -31.22 17.02
C VAL A 81 -3.22 -31.53 18.39
N ASP A 82 -2.41 -31.46 19.44
CA ASP A 82 -2.85 -31.75 20.82
C ASP A 82 -3.64 -33.07 20.99
N ASN A 83 -3.21 -34.10 20.25
CA ASN A 83 -3.80 -35.44 20.25
C ASN A 83 -5.23 -35.49 19.67
N VAL A 84 -5.62 -34.47 18.89
CA VAL A 84 -6.88 -34.39 18.13
C VAL A 84 -6.56 -34.18 16.65
N CYS A 85 -7.27 -34.88 15.78
CA CYS A 85 -7.16 -34.71 14.34
C CYS A 85 -7.95 -33.50 13.87
N GLU A 86 -7.24 -32.46 13.44
CA GLU A 86 -7.82 -31.20 12.97
C GLU A 86 -7.40 -30.96 11.53
N PHE A 87 -8.12 -30.09 10.83
CA PHE A 87 -7.59 -29.61 9.55
C PHE A 87 -6.34 -28.80 9.85
N PRO A 88 -5.26 -28.95 9.06
CA PRO A 88 -4.16 -28.02 9.19
C PRO A 88 -4.74 -26.63 9.09
N GLU A 89 -4.37 -25.77 10.04
CA GLU A 89 -4.74 -24.36 9.95
C GLU A 89 -4.42 -23.95 8.51
N PRO A 90 -5.39 -23.37 7.77
CA PRO A 90 -5.11 -22.93 6.42
C PRO A 90 -3.89 -22.05 6.58
N MET A 91 -2.75 -22.51 6.06
CA MET A 91 -1.50 -21.79 6.15
C MET A 91 -1.86 -20.36 5.85
N GLU A 92 -1.75 -19.52 6.88
CA GLU A 92 -2.17 -18.14 6.85
C GLU A 92 -1.31 -17.52 5.75
N THR A 93 -1.75 -17.61 4.50
CA THR A 93 -1.50 -16.57 3.53
C THR A 93 -2.01 -15.37 4.27
N THR A 94 -1.11 -14.53 4.74
CA THR A 94 -1.31 -13.34 5.59
C THR A 94 -2.24 -12.37 4.87
N THR A 95 -3.49 -12.80 4.75
CA THR A 95 -4.65 -12.20 4.14
C THR A 95 -5.69 -12.15 5.25
N ASP A 96 -5.28 -11.65 6.40
CA ASP A 96 -6.20 -10.90 7.27
C ASP A 96 -6.53 -9.63 6.47
N GLY A 97 -7.57 -9.58 5.66
CA GLY A 97 -8.94 -9.77 6.14
C GLY A 97 -9.51 -8.48 6.76
N GLY A 98 -8.78 -7.35 6.70
CA GLY A 98 -9.21 -6.06 7.21
C GLY A 98 -8.85 -4.90 6.29
N GLY A 99 -9.47 -4.86 5.10
CA GLY A 99 -9.26 -3.82 4.08
C GLY A 99 -8.09 -4.16 3.15
N ASN A 100 -8.32 -4.24 1.84
CA ASN A 100 -7.27 -4.25 0.82
C ASN A 100 -6.55 -2.89 0.73
N GLU A 101 -6.59 -2.10 1.79
CA GLU A 101 -6.06 -0.76 1.87
C GLU A 101 -4.58 -0.91 2.22
N GLY A 102 -3.79 -1.02 1.16
CA GLY A 102 -2.35 -0.93 1.23
C GLY A 102 -1.53 -2.21 1.13
N MET A 103 -2.13 -3.28 0.57
CA MET A 103 -1.36 -4.46 0.16
C MET A 103 -0.94 -4.34 -1.30
N CYS A 104 0.30 -4.74 -1.59
CA CYS A 104 0.77 -5.02 -2.94
C CYS A 104 0.33 -6.45 -3.35
N GLY A 105 -0.31 -6.60 -4.51
CA GLY A 105 -0.79 -7.92 -4.96
C GLY A 105 -1.09 -8.01 -6.44
N TRP A 106 -1.38 -9.22 -6.94
CA TRP A 106 -1.55 -9.46 -8.37
C TRP A 106 -2.91 -8.98 -8.90
N SER A 107 -2.89 -8.08 -9.88
CA SER A 107 -4.08 -7.68 -10.64
C SER A 107 -4.33 -8.63 -11.81
N ALA A 108 -5.23 -9.61 -11.64
CA ALA A 108 -5.58 -10.54 -12.71
C ALA A 108 -6.17 -9.86 -13.97
N GLN A 109 -6.71 -8.65 -13.82
CA GLN A 109 -7.27 -7.87 -14.91
C GLN A 109 -6.18 -7.12 -15.70
N ALA A 110 -5.17 -6.62 -15.00
CA ALA A 110 -4.11 -5.81 -15.58
C ALA A 110 -2.88 -6.62 -16.01
N GLY A 111 -2.67 -7.79 -15.38
CA GLY A 111 -1.56 -8.69 -15.65
C GLY A 111 -0.24 -8.23 -15.06
N PHE A 112 -0.27 -7.52 -13.93
CA PHE A 112 0.87 -7.03 -13.17
C PHE A 112 0.51 -6.88 -11.68
N TYR A 113 1.51 -6.71 -10.81
CA TYR A 113 1.32 -6.40 -9.39
C TYR A 113 0.93 -4.93 -9.22
N ASP A 114 -0.12 -4.67 -8.45
CA ASP A 114 -0.69 -3.34 -8.25
C ASP A 114 -1.00 -3.13 -6.75
N CYS A 115 -1.05 -1.88 -6.32
CA CYS A 115 -1.48 -1.57 -4.96
C CYS A 115 -2.98 -1.83 -4.80
N ASN A 116 -3.37 -2.14 -3.57
CA ASN A 116 -4.73 -2.49 -3.18
C ASN A 116 -5.26 -3.77 -3.82
N GLN A 117 -4.35 -4.64 -4.24
CA GLN A 117 -4.65 -5.98 -4.70
C GLN A 117 -4.08 -6.99 -3.71
N ALA A 118 -4.56 -8.22 -3.79
CA ALA A 118 -4.10 -9.31 -2.94
C ALA A 118 -3.77 -10.56 -3.76
N GLY A 119 -2.84 -11.36 -3.24
CA GLY A 119 -2.47 -12.66 -3.80
C GLY A 119 -1.35 -12.60 -4.86
N GLU A 120 -0.98 -13.80 -5.32
CA GLU A 120 0.12 -14.03 -6.25
C GLU A 120 -0.38 -14.23 -7.70
N ASP A 121 0.53 -14.15 -8.68
CA ASP A 121 0.22 -14.55 -10.05
C ASP A 121 -0.26 -16.01 -10.09
N PRO A 122 -1.51 -16.29 -10.51
CA PRO A 122 -2.03 -17.65 -10.58
C PRO A 122 -1.28 -18.53 -11.59
N GLY A 123 -0.54 -17.92 -12.52
CA GLY A 123 0.35 -18.62 -13.45
C GLY A 123 1.70 -19.00 -12.83
N GLY A 124 2.05 -18.45 -11.66
CA GLY A 124 3.37 -18.62 -11.02
C GLY A 124 4.54 -18.21 -11.91
N THR A 125 4.28 -17.38 -12.92
CA THR A 125 5.30 -16.92 -13.87
C THR A 125 6.02 -15.70 -13.30
N ASN A 126 5.29 -14.86 -12.58
CA ASN A 126 5.80 -13.67 -11.90
C ASN A 126 5.76 -13.92 -10.38
N PRO A 127 6.90 -14.10 -9.71
CA PRO A 127 6.92 -14.26 -8.26
C PRO A 127 6.50 -12.96 -7.56
N ILE A 128 5.81 -13.10 -6.43
CA ILE A 128 5.43 -11.94 -5.60
C ILE A 128 6.64 -11.30 -4.93
N GLU A 129 7.62 -12.14 -4.54
CA GLU A 129 8.85 -11.68 -3.92
C GLU A 129 9.76 -11.01 -4.94
N CYS A 130 10.20 -9.81 -4.60
CA CYS A 130 11.22 -9.12 -5.38
C CYS A 130 12.56 -9.88 -5.35
N PRO A 131 13.32 -9.92 -6.46
CA PRO A 131 14.65 -10.52 -6.47
C PRO A 131 15.57 -9.85 -5.43
N GLU A 132 16.63 -10.53 -5.00
CA GLU A 132 17.56 -9.91 -4.06
C GLU A 132 18.25 -8.70 -4.72
N GLY A 133 18.09 -7.51 -4.14
CA GLY A 133 18.61 -6.27 -4.70
C GLY A 133 18.33 -5.04 -3.84
N GLU A 134 19.01 -3.95 -4.15
CA GLU A 134 18.72 -2.63 -3.58
C GLU A 134 17.81 -1.87 -4.55
N TYR A 135 16.59 -1.57 -4.10
CA TYR A 135 15.60 -0.86 -4.89
C TYR A 135 15.72 0.63 -4.63
N ILE A 136 16.30 1.35 -5.60
CA ILE A 136 16.47 2.79 -5.53
C ILE A 136 15.71 3.40 -6.70
N THR A 137 14.65 4.15 -6.43
CA THR A 137 13.86 4.86 -7.44
C THR A 137 14.76 5.71 -8.35
N GLY A 138 14.64 5.52 -9.66
CA GLY A 138 15.48 6.16 -10.69
C GLY A 138 16.84 5.49 -10.93
N GLY A 139 17.23 4.50 -10.11
CA GLY A 139 18.42 3.68 -10.30
C GLY A 139 18.27 2.66 -11.45
N PRO A 140 19.36 2.02 -11.91
CA PRO A 140 19.27 0.98 -12.93
C PRO A 140 18.49 -0.24 -12.44
N CYS A 141 17.69 -0.87 -13.30
CA CYS A 141 16.93 -2.06 -12.92
C CYS A 141 17.85 -3.23 -12.53
N PRO A 142 17.62 -3.88 -11.38
CA PRO A 142 18.32 -5.10 -11.00
C PRO A 142 17.93 -6.28 -11.92
N GLU A 143 18.77 -7.31 -11.97
CA GLU A 143 18.46 -8.51 -12.75
C GLU A 143 17.22 -9.22 -12.18
N GLY A 144 16.22 -9.43 -13.03
CA GLY A 144 14.98 -10.12 -12.65
C GLY A 144 13.81 -9.19 -12.32
N LEU A 145 14.04 -7.89 -12.10
CA LEU A 145 12.95 -6.94 -11.96
C LEU A 145 12.38 -6.59 -13.34
N THR A 146 11.10 -6.89 -13.54
CA THR A 146 10.40 -6.68 -14.82
C THR A 146 9.35 -5.58 -14.72
N PHE A 147 8.57 -5.38 -15.80
CA PHE A 147 7.52 -4.35 -15.79
C PHE A 147 6.29 -4.80 -14.98
N GLU A 148 6.10 -6.11 -14.81
CA GLU A 148 5.02 -6.71 -14.02
C GLU A 148 5.13 -6.38 -12.53
N GLY A 149 6.34 -6.03 -12.08
CA GLY A 149 6.64 -5.64 -10.71
C GLY A 149 6.68 -6.81 -9.73
N CYS A 150 6.92 -6.47 -8.47
CA CYS A 150 6.99 -7.39 -7.33
C CYS A 150 6.73 -6.59 -6.03
N CYS A 151 6.45 -7.30 -4.94
CA CYS A 151 6.17 -6.72 -3.64
C CYS A 151 7.34 -6.94 -2.68
N PHE A 152 7.76 -5.90 -1.95
CA PHE A 152 8.79 -5.97 -0.93
C PHE A 152 8.49 -4.97 0.20
N ASP A 153 8.37 -5.44 1.45
CA ASP A 153 8.04 -4.61 2.61
C ASP A 153 6.86 -3.63 2.34
N ASP A 154 5.78 -4.15 1.75
CA ASP A 154 4.56 -3.40 1.37
C ASP A 154 4.71 -2.39 0.22
N ASP A 155 5.92 -2.22 -0.34
CA ASP A 155 6.14 -1.45 -1.55
C ASP A 155 5.96 -2.31 -2.81
N LEU A 156 5.37 -1.72 -3.86
CA LEU A 156 5.40 -2.26 -5.22
C LEU A 156 6.58 -1.67 -5.98
N TRP A 157 7.46 -2.53 -6.48
CA TRP A 157 8.63 -2.15 -7.29
C TRP A 157 8.53 -2.71 -8.70
N TRP A 158 8.89 -1.93 -9.72
CA TRP A 158 8.93 -2.37 -11.13
C TRP A 158 10.05 -1.69 -11.92
N CYS A 159 10.35 -2.24 -13.09
CA CYS A 159 11.32 -1.67 -14.03
C CYS A 159 10.60 -0.96 -15.19
N GLU A 160 10.78 0.35 -15.31
CA GLU A 160 10.24 1.15 -16.42
C GLU A 160 11.35 1.95 -17.11
N GLY A 161 11.47 1.78 -18.43
CA GLY A 161 12.48 2.52 -19.20
C GLY A 161 13.94 2.21 -18.83
N GLY A 162 14.19 1.09 -18.14
CA GLY A 162 15.53 0.72 -17.64
C GLY A 162 15.89 1.35 -16.30
N ALA A 163 14.93 2.02 -15.64
CA ALA A 163 15.07 2.52 -14.28
C ALA A 163 14.06 1.85 -13.33
N VAL A 164 14.45 1.69 -12.07
CA VAL A 164 13.55 1.24 -11.00
C VAL A 164 12.53 2.34 -10.72
N ALA A 165 11.28 1.95 -10.67
CA ALA A 165 10.17 2.74 -10.15
C ALA A 165 9.55 1.98 -8.99
N GLY A 166 8.98 2.72 -8.04
CA GLY A 166 8.34 2.16 -6.87
C GLY A 166 7.17 3.02 -6.44
N ILE A 167 6.20 2.38 -5.82
CA ILE A 167 5.10 3.03 -5.12
C ILE A 167 4.91 2.31 -3.80
N ASP A 168 4.81 3.10 -2.74
CA ASP A 168 4.47 2.59 -1.41
C ASP A 168 2.99 2.20 -1.42
N CYS A 169 2.71 0.90 -1.25
CA CYS A 169 1.34 0.47 -1.06
C CYS A 169 0.96 0.55 0.40
N GLY A 170 1.89 0.51 1.35
CA GLY A 170 1.62 0.69 2.77
C GLY A 170 0.84 1.99 3.00
N GLN A 171 -0.26 1.89 3.74
CA GLN A 171 -1.12 3.04 4.07
C GLN A 171 -0.48 3.99 5.10
N ASP A 172 0.83 4.18 5.05
CA ASP A 172 1.41 5.46 5.43
C ASP A 172 1.05 6.44 4.30
N GLY A 173 -0.25 6.73 4.18
CA GLY A 173 -0.70 7.92 3.46
C GLY A 173 0.21 9.05 3.93
N PRO A 174 0.69 9.93 3.01
CA PRO A 174 1.73 10.90 3.33
C PRO A 174 1.39 11.47 4.68
N ASP A 175 2.29 11.34 5.66
CA ASP A 175 2.12 11.88 7.01
C ASP A 175 1.74 13.36 6.85
N MET A 176 0.45 13.63 6.67
CA MET A 176 -0.13 14.97 6.63
C MET A 176 -0.14 15.54 8.06
N ASP A 177 0.32 14.72 9.01
CA ASP A 177 0.60 15.02 10.40
C ASP A 177 2.06 15.48 10.61
N GLU A 178 2.95 15.35 9.61
CA GLU A 178 4.19 16.12 9.63
C GLU A 178 3.82 17.56 9.29
N GLU A 179 3.50 18.33 10.33
CA GLU A 179 3.40 19.79 10.34
C GLU A 179 4.72 20.48 9.96
N GLY A 180 5.38 20.02 8.90
CA GLY A 180 6.34 20.76 8.12
C GLY A 180 5.60 21.83 7.34
N GLY A 181 5.22 22.90 8.03
CA GLY A 181 4.75 24.14 7.44
C GLY A 181 5.77 24.69 6.44
N THR A 182 5.73 24.24 5.19
CA THR A 182 6.08 25.10 4.07
C THR A 182 4.88 25.99 3.83
N ASP A 183 4.89 27.08 4.58
CA ASP A 183 4.44 28.39 4.16
C ASP A 183 4.92 28.65 2.71
N MET A 184 4.17 28.14 1.76
CA MET A 184 4.09 28.68 0.42
C MET A 184 2.68 29.16 0.24
N GLY A 185 2.37 30.25 0.97
CA GLY A 185 1.52 31.30 0.43
C GLY A 185 2.07 31.73 -0.93
N MET A 186 1.75 30.97 -1.96
CA MET A 186 1.85 31.42 -3.33
C MET A 186 0.57 32.21 -3.59
N ASP A 187 0.64 33.51 -3.31
CA ASP A 187 -0.33 34.49 -3.77
C ASP A 187 -0.52 34.33 -5.29
N THR A 188 -1.51 33.54 -5.70
CA THR A 188 -2.05 33.59 -7.06
C THR A 188 -3.00 34.77 -7.19
N GLY A 189 -2.51 35.96 -6.82
CA GLY A 189 -3.07 37.24 -7.19
C GLY A 189 -2.68 37.56 -8.62
N THR A 190 -3.50 37.13 -9.56
CA THR A 190 -3.48 37.69 -10.92
C THR A 190 -4.03 39.12 -10.85
N GLU A 191 -3.19 40.09 -10.53
CA GLU A 191 -3.50 41.50 -10.65
C GLU A 191 -2.62 42.16 -11.71
N THR A 192 -3.02 41.95 -12.97
CA THR A 192 -2.83 42.97 -14.00
C THR A 192 -3.66 44.21 -13.63
N GLY A 193 -3.10 45.05 -12.78
CA GLY A 193 -3.66 46.35 -12.41
C GLY A 193 -2.54 47.37 -12.23
N MET A 194 -2.38 48.28 -13.19
CA MET A 194 -1.57 49.48 -13.01
C MET A 194 -2.28 50.41 -12.02
N ASP A 195 -1.86 50.39 -10.74
CA ASP A 195 -2.26 51.43 -9.80
C ASP A 195 -1.23 52.57 -9.78
N THR A 196 -1.49 53.59 -10.59
CA THR A 196 -0.96 54.95 -10.39
C THR A 196 -1.77 55.65 -9.29
N GLY A 197 -1.76 55.07 -8.09
CA GLY A 197 -2.49 55.55 -6.93
C GLY A 197 -1.56 56.26 -5.94
N THR A 198 -1.58 57.58 -5.99
CA THR A 198 -0.96 58.52 -5.05
C THR A 198 -1.02 58.06 -3.58
N GLU A 199 0.15 58.05 -2.96
CA GLU A 199 0.40 57.86 -1.53
C GLU A 199 -0.57 58.62 -0.60
N THR A 200 -1.08 57.90 0.41
CA THR A 200 -1.56 58.47 1.67
C THR A 200 -1.04 57.61 2.82
N ASP A 201 0.14 58.03 3.26
CA ASP A 201 0.79 57.63 4.50
C ASP A 201 -0.17 57.86 5.68
N THR A 202 -0.72 56.79 6.24
CA THR A 202 -1.41 56.84 7.53
C THR A 202 -0.86 55.71 8.39
N GLY A 203 0.03 56.09 9.31
CA GLY A 203 0.71 55.18 10.21
C GLY A 203 -0.24 54.24 10.95
N GLY A 204 0.21 53.00 11.13
CA GLY A 204 -0.52 51.97 11.82
C GLY A 204 0.39 50.82 12.25
N LEU A 205 1.08 51.05 13.37
CA LEU A 205 1.51 50.06 14.36
C LEU A 205 2.27 48.81 13.86
N ASP A 206 3.61 48.89 13.91
CA ASP A 206 4.46 47.72 14.12
C ASP A 206 4.11 47.06 15.47
N THR A 207 3.54 45.86 15.43
CA THR A 207 3.60 44.91 16.55
C THR A 207 4.48 43.74 16.15
N GLY A 208 5.79 43.98 16.16
CA GLY A 208 6.78 42.92 16.23
C GLY A 208 6.57 42.14 17.52
N THR A 209 6.21 40.87 17.40
CA THR A 209 6.25 39.92 18.52
C THR A 209 7.61 39.24 18.46
N GLU A 210 8.53 39.76 19.27
CA GLU A 210 9.86 39.19 19.47
C GLU A 210 9.68 38.01 20.43
N THR A 211 9.77 36.78 19.93
CA THR A 211 9.80 35.60 20.78
C THR A 211 11.20 35.48 21.39
N ASP A 212 11.29 35.96 22.63
CA ASP A 212 12.44 35.88 23.52
C ASP A 212 12.69 34.41 23.90
N THR A 213 13.60 33.72 23.20
CA THR A 213 14.13 32.42 23.62
C THR A 213 15.03 32.61 24.83
N GLY A 214 14.40 32.64 26.01
CA GLY A 214 15.08 32.60 27.30
C GLY A 214 15.89 31.32 27.45
N GLY A 215 17.22 31.47 27.36
CA GLY A 215 18.17 30.44 27.78
C GLY A 215 18.07 30.19 29.28
N LEU A 216 17.65 28.97 29.64
CA LEU A 216 17.69 28.48 31.00
C LEU A 216 19.09 27.92 31.28
N ASP A 217 19.94 28.79 31.84
CA ASP A 217 21.15 28.45 32.58
C ASP A 217 20.74 27.64 33.82
N THR A 218 21.11 26.37 33.86
CA THR A 218 21.03 25.54 35.06
C THR A 218 22.44 25.19 35.54
N THR A 219 23.08 26.19 36.13
CA THR A 219 24.23 26.00 37.02
C THR A 219 23.72 25.88 38.47
N GLY A 220 23.93 24.74 39.13
CA GLY A 220 24.01 24.70 40.60
C GLY A 220 23.55 23.42 41.28
N GLY A 221 24.50 22.70 41.89
CA GLY A 221 24.26 21.61 42.85
C GLY A 221 25.46 20.73 43.07
#